data_AF-A0A851LL71-F1
#
_entry.id   AF-A0A851LL71-F1
#
_cell.length_a   1.000
_cell.length_b   1.000
_cell.length_c   1.000
_cell.angle_alpha   90.00
_cell.angle_beta   90.00
_cell.angle_gamma   90.00
#
_symmetry.space_group_name_H-M   'P 1'
#
loop_
_entity.id
_entity.type
_entity.pdbx_description
1 polymer ?
#
loop_
_entity_poly.entity_id
_entity_poly.type
_entity_poly.pdbx_seq_one_letter_code
_entity_poly.pdbx_strand_id
1 'polypeptide(L)'
;MAALIAENFRFLSLFFKSKDVMIFNGLVALGTVGSEELFSVVAFNCPCSPARNYIYGLAAIGVPALALFLIGVIWNNHTWNLVAECHKRGVKNFSAAATFLLFGSIMGRAAVHSRILAAKNVKQFFGFVALDKEEKELVQEFPVEGVQPSPQWNAITGVYIYRENKGFPLYSRLHKWAKGVEGNGPSPEGNEMLLLAS
;
A
#
# COMPACT_ATOMS: atom_id res chain seq x y z
N MET A 1 -9.66 -20.84 -10.77
CA MET A 1 -9.36 -20.77 -9.31
C MET A 1 -9.71 -19.42 -8.69
N ALA A 2 -9.28 -18.28 -9.23
CA ALA A 2 -9.59 -16.96 -8.65
C ALA A 2 -11.10 -16.61 -8.54
N ALA A 3 -11.92 -17.02 -9.52
CA ALA A 3 -13.36 -16.74 -9.52
C ALA A 3 -14.12 -17.48 -8.39
N LEU A 4 -13.79 -18.74 -8.11
CA LEU A 4 -14.41 -19.52 -7.03
C LEU A 4 -14.04 -18.96 -5.65
N ILE A 5 -12.81 -18.45 -5.50
CA ILE A 5 -12.35 -17.82 -4.26
C ILE A 5 -13.09 -16.51 -4.02
N ALA A 6 -13.29 -15.71 -5.07
CA ALA A 6 -14.02 -14.44 -4.97
C ALA A 6 -15.50 -14.67 -4.61
N GLU A 7 -16.16 -15.66 -5.22
CA GLU A 7 -17.56 -16.00 -4.90
C GLU A 7 -17.70 -16.55 -3.47
N ASN A 8 -16.79 -17.43 -3.02
CA ASN A 8 -16.80 -17.92 -1.63
C ASN A 8 -16.57 -16.77 -0.63
N PHE A 9 -15.69 -15.82 -0.93
CA PHE A 9 -15.44 -14.68 -0.06
C PHE A 9 -16.61 -13.68 -0.05
N ARG A 10 -17.28 -13.52 -1.19
CA ARG A 10 -18.52 -12.73 -1.30
C ARG A 10 -19.64 -13.36 -0.49
N PHE A 11 -19.81 -14.68 -0.58
CA PHE A 11 -20.75 -15.43 0.24
C PHE A 11 -20.43 -15.23 1.71
N LEU A 12 -19.18 -15.47 2.15
CA LEU A 12 -18.74 -15.29 3.54
C LEU A 12 -19.00 -13.88 4.08
N SER A 13 -18.68 -12.85 3.29
CA SER A 13 -18.90 -11.45 3.69
C SER A 13 -20.38 -11.06 3.78
N LEU A 14 -21.26 -11.71 2.99
CA LEU A 14 -22.71 -11.57 3.14
C LEU A 14 -23.22 -12.23 4.44
N PHE A 15 -22.65 -13.37 4.86
CA PHE A 15 -22.97 -13.98 6.16
C PHE A 15 -22.56 -13.10 7.33
N PHE A 16 -21.37 -12.49 7.30
CA PHE A 16 -20.94 -11.56 8.36
C PHE A 16 -21.75 -10.25 8.37
N LYS A 17 -22.36 -9.87 7.25
CA LYS A 17 -23.22 -8.69 7.14
C LYS A 17 -24.65 -8.94 7.64
N SER A 18 -25.10 -10.19 7.68
CA SER A 18 -26.40 -10.53 8.27
C SER A 18 -26.36 -10.41 9.80
N LYS A 19 -27.32 -9.68 10.38
CA LYS A 19 -27.49 -9.49 11.84
C LYS A 19 -28.27 -10.65 12.50
N ASP A 20 -28.38 -11.78 11.83
CA ASP A 20 -29.19 -12.89 12.31
C ASP A 20 -28.38 -13.75 13.28
N VAL A 21 -28.79 -13.76 14.55
CA VAL A 21 -28.14 -14.50 15.64
C VAL A 21 -28.01 -15.99 15.33
N MET A 22 -28.96 -16.56 14.56
CA MET A 22 -28.93 -17.95 14.12
C MET A 22 -27.76 -18.26 13.18
N ILE A 23 -27.44 -17.34 12.27
CA ILE A 23 -26.33 -17.48 11.32
C ILE A 23 -25.00 -17.39 12.06
N PHE A 24 -24.90 -16.47 13.03
CA PHE A 24 -23.71 -16.35 13.88
C PHE A 24 -23.47 -17.61 14.70
N ASN A 25 -24.50 -18.16 15.35
CA ASN A 25 -24.39 -19.41 16.12
C ASN A 25 -24.00 -20.61 15.24
N GLY A 26 -24.52 -20.70 14.02
CA GLY A 26 -24.11 -21.71 13.04
C GLY A 26 -22.65 -21.56 12.62
N LEU A 27 -22.19 -20.34 12.37
CA LEU A 27 -20.78 -20.05 12.02
C LEU A 27 -19.84 -20.37 13.19
N VAL A 28 -20.25 -20.09 14.43
CA VAL A 28 -19.50 -20.49 15.63
C VAL A 28 -19.40 -22.00 15.72
N ALA A 29 -20.51 -22.74 15.53
CA ALA A 29 -20.50 -24.21 15.56
C ALA A 29 -19.63 -24.84 14.45
N LEU A 30 -19.71 -24.31 13.23
CA LEU A 30 -18.82 -24.73 12.14
C LEU A 30 -17.36 -24.37 12.41
N GLY A 31 -17.13 -23.19 13.00
CA GLY A 31 -15.80 -22.77 13.44
C GLY A 31 -15.23 -23.68 14.51
N THR A 32 -16.04 -24.12 15.49
CA THR A 32 -15.58 -25.05 16.53
C THR A 32 -15.21 -26.42 15.95
N VAL A 33 -16.05 -27.01 15.10
CA VAL A 33 -15.73 -28.31 14.48
C VAL A 33 -14.53 -28.19 13.54
N GLY A 34 -14.48 -27.14 12.72
CA GLY A 34 -13.36 -26.91 11.80
C GLY A 34 -12.05 -26.63 12.54
N SER A 35 -12.11 -25.91 13.66
CA SER A 35 -10.92 -25.65 14.49
C SER A 35 -10.45 -26.90 15.22
N GLU A 36 -11.34 -27.75 15.72
CA GLU A 36 -10.98 -29.02 16.35
C GLU A 36 -10.18 -29.94 15.41
N GLU A 37 -10.64 -30.10 14.17
CA GLU A 37 -9.94 -30.87 13.13
C GLU A 37 -8.56 -30.26 12.82
N LEU A 38 -8.48 -28.94 12.75
CA LEU A 38 -7.24 -28.22 12.43
C LEU A 38 -6.23 -28.27 13.59
N PHE A 39 -6.71 -28.15 14.83
CA PHE A 39 -5.91 -28.30 16.03
C PHE A 39 -5.45 -29.74 16.26
N SER A 40 -6.21 -30.75 15.82
CA SER A 40 -5.80 -32.16 15.87
C SER A 40 -4.55 -32.42 15.01
N VAL A 41 -4.48 -31.82 13.81
CA VAL A 41 -3.31 -31.95 12.91
C VAL A 41 -2.09 -31.17 13.42
N VAL A 42 -2.33 -30.01 14.04
CA VAL A 42 -1.26 -29.13 14.57
C VAL A 42 -0.90 -29.48 16.03
N ALA A 43 -1.54 -30.51 16.60
CA ALA A 43 -1.36 -30.89 17.98
C ALA A 43 0.11 -31.22 18.30
N PHE A 44 0.60 -30.64 19.40
CA PHE A 44 1.97 -30.83 19.86
C PHE A 44 2.15 -32.25 20.41
N ASN A 45 2.76 -33.12 19.62
CA ASN A 45 3.10 -34.48 20.02
C ASN A 45 4.55 -34.50 20.52
N CYS A 46 4.74 -34.32 21.83
CA CYS A 46 6.07 -34.29 22.42
C CYS A 46 6.75 -35.66 22.25
N PRO A 47 7.91 -35.77 21.56
CA PRO A 47 8.71 -36.98 21.62
C PRO A 47 9.17 -37.18 23.08
N CYS A 48 9.33 -38.41 23.55
CA CYS A 48 9.80 -38.66 24.92
C CYS A 48 11.32 -38.85 24.95
N SER A 49 12.10 -37.89 24.42
CA SER A 49 13.58 -37.99 24.39
C SER A 49 14.28 -36.65 24.66
N PRO A 50 15.13 -36.54 25.69
CA PRO A 50 15.64 -35.25 26.17
C PRO A 50 16.35 -34.39 25.11
N ALA A 51 17.01 -34.99 24.12
CA ALA A 51 17.68 -34.27 23.04
C ALA A 51 16.72 -33.74 21.93
N ARG A 52 15.61 -34.42 21.64
CA ARG A 52 14.67 -34.00 20.57
C ARG A 52 13.54 -33.10 21.04
N ASN A 53 13.25 -33.10 22.34
CA ASN A 53 12.12 -32.36 22.91
C ASN A 53 12.31 -30.86 22.77
N TYR A 54 13.54 -30.38 22.96
CA TYR A 54 13.89 -28.98 22.78
C TYR A 54 13.76 -28.54 21.31
N ILE A 55 14.27 -29.33 20.36
CA ILE A 55 14.22 -29.02 18.92
C ILE A 55 12.77 -29.02 18.42
N TYR A 56 11.98 -30.01 18.82
CA TYR A 56 10.56 -30.10 18.45
C TYR A 56 9.75 -28.94 19.06
N GLY A 57 9.98 -28.59 20.33
CA GLY A 57 9.37 -27.43 20.98
C GLY A 57 9.69 -26.11 20.29
N LEU A 58 10.97 -25.89 19.96
CA LEU A 58 11.42 -24.68 19.27
C LEU A 58 10.82 -24.57 17.86
N ALA A 59 10.77 -25.67 17.10
CA ALA A 59 10.16 -25.70 15.78
C ALA A 59 8.64 -25.45 15.84
N ALA A 60 7.94 -26.09 16.79
CA ALA A 60 6.48 -25.96 16.92
C ALA A 60 6.01 -24.53 17.20
N ILE A 61 6.81 -23.72 17.92
CA ILE A 61 6.50 -22.31 18.21
C ILE A 61 7.13 -21.39 17.17
N GLY A 62 8.38 -21.66 16.79
CA GLY A 62 9.16 -20.81 15.89
C GLY A 62 8.64 -20.81 14.46
N VAL A 63 8.20 -21.95 13.94
CA VAL A 63 7.71 -22.04 12.56
C VAL A 63 6.41 -21.24 12.35
N PRO A 64 5.36 -21.37 13.19
CA PRO A 64 4.17 -20.52 13.08
C PRO A 64 4.48 -19.03 13.27
N ALA A 65 5.37 -18.68 14.22
CA ALA A 65 5.76 -17.30 14.44
C ALA A 65 6.46 -16.68 13.22
N LEU A 66 7.40 -17.43 12.61
CA LEU A 66 8.11 -17.00 11.41
C LEU A 66 7.16 -16.89 10.21
N ALA A 67 6.26 -17.86 10.04
CA ALA A 67 5.26 -17.83 8.97
C ALA A 67 4.35 -16.60 9.08
N LEU A 68 3.81 -16.31 10.27
CA LEU A 68 2.99 -15.12 10.51
C LEU A 68 3.78 -13.83 10.29
N PHE A 69 5.04 -13.78 10.70
CA PHE A 69 5.91 -12.64 10.44
C PHE A 69 6.11 -12.40 8.93
N LEU A 70 6.41 -13.44 8.17
CA LEU A 70 6.57 -13.35 6.71
C LEU A 70 5.26 -12.92 6.04
N ILE A 71 4.13 -13.49 6.42
CA ILE A 71 2.82 -13.09 5.90
C ILE A 71 2.57 -11.61 6.21
N GLY A 72 2.87 -11.15 7.42
CA GLY A 72 2.76 -9.74 7.79
C GLY A 72 3.64 -8.82 6.94
N VAL A 73 4.90 -9.21 6.69
CA VAL A 73 5.82 -8.47 5.82
C VAL A 73 5.32 -8.44 4.37
N ILE A 74 4.79 -9.55 3.87
CA ILE A 74 4.27 -9.67 2.49
C ILE A 74 2.99 -8.86 2.31
N TRP A 75 2.06 -8.92 3.27
CA TRP A 75 0.79 -8.20 3.21
C TRP A 75 0.97 -6.69 3.42
N ASN A 76 2.04 -6.29 4.10
CA ASN A 76 2.31 -4.89 4.32
C ASN A 76 2.79 -4.22 3.02
N ASN A 77 1.90 -3.48 2.37
CA ASN A 77 2.20 -2.70 1.17
C ASN A 77 3.35 -1.69 1.40
N HIS A 78 3.60 -1.29 2.65
CA HIS A 78 4.67 -0.36 3.00
C HIS A 78 6.06 -1.00 2.85
N THR A 79 6.23 -2.27 3.24
CA THR A 79 7.52 -2.98 3.05
C THR A 79 7.87 -3.09 1.57
N TRP A 80 6.90 -3.37 0.71
CA TRP A 80 7.10 -3.43 -0.74
C TRP A 80 7.43 -2.08 -1.38
N ASN A 81 6.77 -1.00 -0.94
CA ASN A 81 7.10 0.34 -1.41
C ASN A 81 8.53 0.75 -1.02
N LEU A 82 8.99 0.41 0.18
CA LEU A 82 10.37 0.66 0.61
C LEU A 82 11.38 -0.16 -0.21
N VAL A 83 11.09 -1.43 -0.49
CA VAL A 83 11.93 -2.30 -1.33
C VAL A 83 12.00 -1.78 -2.77
N ALA A 84 10.87 -1.38 -3.35
CA ALA A 84 10.81 -0.83 -4.71
C ALA A 84 11.56 0.50 -4.84
N GLU A 85 11.46 1.36 -3.82
CA GLU A 85 12.15 2.65 -3.80
C GLU A 85 13.68 2.47 -3.60
N CYS A 86 14.09 1.54 -2.73
CA CYS A 86 15.49 1.17 -2.52
C CYS A 86 16.12 0.56 -3.78
N HIS A 87 15.37 -0.30 -4.49
CA HIS A 87 15.80 -0.90 -5.74
C HIS A 87 16.01 0.15 -6.86
N LYS A 88 15.18 1.20 -6.89
CA LYS A 88 15.27 2.25 -7.92
C LYS A 88 16.29 3.34 -7.63
N ARG A 89 16.51 3.71 -6.36
CA ARG A 89 17.32 4.90 -5.99
C ARG A 89 18.65 4.60 -5.31
N GLY A 90 18.92 3.35 -4.96
CA GLY A 90 20.12 2.97 -4.21
C GLY A 90 20.10 3.52 -2.78
N VAL A 91 20.92 2.93 -1.91
CA VAL A 91 20.92 3.13 -0.44
C VAL A 91 21.53 4.49 -0.05
N LYS A 92 21.02 5.61 -0.55
CA LYS A 92 21.51 6.94 -0.21
C LYS A 92 20.36 7.83 0.25
N ASN A 93 20.32 8.01 1.58
CA ASN A 93 19.53 8.97 2.36
C ASN A 93 18.07 8.56 2.62
N PHE A 94 17.89 7.71 3.64
CA PHE A 94 16.60 7.17 4.04
C PHE A 94 16.05 7.88 5.28
N SER A 95 14.94 8.63 5.12
CA SER A 95 14.08 9.07 6.23
C SER A 95 12.65 8.61 5.96
N ALA A 96 12.31 7.43 6.48
CA ALA A 96 11.15 6.63 6.08
C ALA A 96 9.79 7.17 6.60
N ALA A 97 9.81 7.81 7.77
CA ALA A 97 8.58 8.21 8.46
C ALA A 97 7.85 9.37 7.75
N ALA A 98 8.59 10.31 7.15
CA ALA A 98 8.01 11.46 6.46
C ALA A 98 7.44 11.11 5.08
N THR A 99 8.06 10.16 4.37
CA THR A 99 7.58 9.67 3.07
C THR A 99 6.26 8.90 3.19
N PHE A 100 6.07 8.19 4.32
CA PHE A 100 4.92 7.32 4.59
C PHE A 100 3.58 8.08 4.71
N LEU A 101 3.55 9.17 5.48
CA LEU A 101 2.31 9.94 5.72
C LEU A 101 1.85 10.73 4.48
N LEU A 102 2.79 11.11 3.62
CA LEU A 102 2.47 11.85 2.39
C LEU A 102 1.99 10.91 1.27
N PHE A 103 2.48 9.66 1.18
CA PHE A 103 2.13 8.77 0.08
C PHE A 103 0.67 8.29 0.14
N GLY A 104 0.14 8.00 1.32
CA GLY A 104 -1.24 7.53 1.49
C GLY A 104 -2.30 8.53 1.00
N SER A 105 -2.12 9.82 1.29
CA SER A 105 -3.07 10.87 0.88
C SER A 105 -2.97 11.22 -0.62
N ILE A 106 -1.78 11.12 -1.21
CA ILE A 106 -1.56 11.37 -2.63
C ILE A 106 -2.10 10.21 -3.48
N MET A 107 -1.91 8.97 -3.04
CA MET A 107 -2.33 7.77 -3.79
C MET A 107 -3.85 7.70 -3.96
N GLY A 108 -4.63 8.08 -2.95
CA GLY A 108 -6.10 8.12 -3.05
C GLY A 108 -6.59 9.06 -4.14
N ARG A 109 -6.03 10.28 -4.23
CA ARG A 109 -6.41 11.27 -5.26
C ARG A 109 -5.92 10.87 -6.65
N ALA A 110 -4.71 10.33 -6.75
CA ALA A 110 -4.16 9.84 -8.02
C ALA A 110 -4.96 8.63 -8.57
N ALA A 111 -5.45 7.74 -7.70
CA ALA A 111 -6.30 6.62 -8.09
C ALA A 111 -7.64 7.10 -8.69
N VAL A 112 -8.27 8.12 -8.10
CA VAL A 112 -9.51 8.71 -8.66
C VAL A 112 -9.24 9.36 -10.01
N HIS A 113 -8.18 10.17 -10.12
CA HIS A 113 -7.83 10.85 -11.37
C HIS A 113 -7.54 9.86 -12.52
N SER A 114 -6.80 8.78 -12.25
CA SER A 114 -6.50 7.76 -13.26
C SER A 114 -7.74 7.00 -13.72
N ARG A 115 -8.68 6.70 -12.83
CA ARG A 115 -9.98 6.07 -13.18
C ARG A 115 -10.84 6.96 -14.08
N ILE A 116 -10.96 8.24 -13.75
CA ILE A 116 -11.72 9.21 -14.55
C ILE A 116 -11.11 9.36 -15.95
N LEU A 117 -9.77 9.45 -16.03
CA LEU A 117 -9.07 9.52 -17.30
C LEU A 117 -9.27 8.25 -18.14
N ALA A 118 -9.17 7.07 -17.53
CA ALA A 118 -9.43 5.80 -18.21
C ALA A 118 -10.86 5.74 -18.74
N ALA A 119 -11.86 6.14 -17.93
CA ALA A 119 -13.25 6.22 -18.36
C ALA A 119 -13.40 7.18 -19.56
N LYS A 120 -12.75 8.35 -19.56
CA LYS A 120 -12.79 9.28 -20.69
C LYS A 120 -12.22 8.65 -21.98
N ASN A 121 -11.08 7.97 -21.89
CA ASN A 121 -10.45 7.32 -23.04
C ASN A 121 -11.29 6.16 -23.59
N VAL A 122 -11.87 5.34 -22.71
CA VAL A 122 -12.77 4.24 -23.10
C VAL A 122 -14.05 4.80 -23.74
N LYS A 123 -14.61 5.89 -23.19
CA LYS A 123 -15.77 6.58 -23.79
C LYS A 123 -15.45 7.12 -25.17
N GLN A 124 -14.26 7.68 -25.37
CA GLN A 124 -13.83 8.20 -26.67
C GLN A 124 -13.65 7.09 -27.71
N PHE A 125 -13.17 5.90 -27.29
CA PHE A 125 -12.97 4.77 -28.19
C PHE A 125 -14.27 4.02 -28.53
N PHE A 126 -15.11 3.73 -27.52
CA PHE A 126 -16.33 2.90 -27.68
C PHE A 126 -17.63 3.70 -27.80
N GLY A 127 -17.63 5.01 -27.51
CA GLY A 127 -18.82 5.86 -27.47
C GLY A 127 -19.62 5.79 -26.16
N PHE A 128 -19.35 4.82 -25.29
CA PHE A 128 -20.00 4.65 -23.99
C PHE A 128 -19.06 4.02 -22.94
N VAL A 129 -19.40 4.14 -21.66
CA VAL A 129 -18.71 3.46 -20.54
C VAL A 129 -19.76 2.99 -19.54
N ALA A 130 -19.69 1.72 -19.15
CA ALA A 130 -20.47 1.19 -18.04
C ALA A 130 -19.79 1.62 -16.73
N LEU A 131 -20.38 2.60 -16.04
CA LEU A 131 -19.93 3.12 -14.75
C LEU A 131 -20.99 2.83 -13.68
N ASP A 132 -20.53 2.48 -12.48
CA ASP A 132 -21.36 2.39 -11.29
C ASP A 132 -21.83 3.78 -10.83
N LYS A 133 -22.85 3.85 -9.95
CA LYS A 133 -23.44 5.13 -9.51
C LYS A 133 -22.38 6.07 -8.90
N GLU A 134 -21.53 5.54 -8.03
CA GLU A 134 -20.46 6.28 -7.36
C GLU A 134 -19.42 6.82 -8.36
N GLU A 135 -19.08 6.04 -9.40
CA GLU A 135 -18.11 6.46 -10.41
C GLU A 135 -18.69 7.52 -11.37
N LYS A 136 -20.00 7.46 -11.66
CA LYS A 136 -20.69 8.50 -12.44
C LYS A 136 -20.69 9.84 -11.72
N GLU A 137 -20.87 9.85 -10.40
CA GLU A 137 -20.80 11.05 -9.57
C GLU A 137 -19.38 11.62 -9.57
N LEU A 138 -18.36 10.77 -9.39
CA LEU A 138 -16.94 11.17 -9.44
C LEU A 138 -16.53 11.79 -10.78
N VAL A 139 -16.97 11.22 -11.90
CA VAL A 139 -16.66 11.74 -13.25
C VAL A 139 -17.35 13.09 -13.51
N GLN A 140 -18.54 13.32 -12.92
CA GLN A 140 -19.25 14.60 -13.04
C GLN A 140 -18.66 15.67 -12.14
N GLU A 141 -18.23 15.30 -10.94
CA GLU A 141 -17.65 16.22 -9.96
C GLU A 141 -16.25 16.71 -10.38
N PHE A 142 -15.44 15.83 -11.00
CA PHE A 142 -14.06 16.14 -11.38
C PHE A 142 -13.82 15.98 -12.89
N PRO A 143 -14.20 16.97 -13.73
CA PRO A 143 -13.89 16.94 -15.15
C PRO A 143 -12.37 17.10 -15.38
N VAL A 144 -11.74 16.07 -15.96
CA VAL A 144 -10.30 16.08 -16.27
C VAL A 144 -10.10 16.36 -17.76
N GLU A 145 -9.40 17.46 -18.08
CA GLU A 145 -9.10 17.85 -19.46
C GLU A 145 -7.85 17.16 -20.00
N GLY A 146 -6.80 16.98 -19.19
CA GLY A 146 -5.54 16.36 -19.61
C GLY A 146 -4.62 15.91 -18.46
N VAL A 147 -3.53 15.22 -18.82
CA VAL A 147 -2.53 14.70 -17.88
C VAL A 147 -1.37 15.69 -17.73
N GLN A 148 -0.84 15.82 -16.50
CA GLN A 148 0.36 16.64 -16.25
C GLN A 148 1.61 16.02 -16.92
N PRO A 149 2.44 16.81 -17.62
CA PRO A 149 3.71 16.38 -18.23
C PRO A 149 4.72 15.74 -17.27
N SER A 150 5.57 14.85 -17.79
CA SER A 150 6.61 14.16 -17.00
C SER A 150 7.59 15.08 -16.24
N PRO A 151 7.98 16.29 -16.72
CA PRO A 151 8.87 17.18 -15.97
C PRO A 151 8.24 17.67 -14.66
N GLN A 152 6.92 17.89 -14.65
CA GLN A 152 6.21 18.31 -13.44
C GLN A 152 6.14 17.19 -12.41
N TRP A 153 5.93 15.95 -12.86
CA TRP A 153 6.03 14.77 -11.99
C TRP A 153 7.41 14.65 -11.36
N ASN A 154 8.47 14.82 -12.15
CA ASN A 154 9.83 14.79 -11.63
C ASN A 154 10.08 15.90 -10.58
N ALA A 155 9.52 17.10 -10.76
CA ALA A 155 9.66 18.21 -9.83
C ALA A 155 8.99 17.95 -8.46
N ILE A 156 7.85 17.26 -8.43
CA ILE A 156 7.11 16.97 -7.19
C ILE A 156 7.55 15.67 -6.50
N THR A 157 8.21 14.76 -7.23
CA THR A 157 8.69 13.49 -6.67
C THR A 157 10.01 13.62 -5.92
N GLY A 158 10.15 12.86 -4.83
CA GLY A 158 11.38 12.77 -4.03
C GLY A 158 11.23 13.26 -2.59
N VAL A 159 12.24 12.95 -1.77
CA VAL A 159 12.30 13.41 -0.37
C VAL A 159 12.55 14.92 -0.35
N TYR A 160 11.79 15.63 0.48
CA TYR A 160 11.99 17.05 0.74
C TYR A 160 12.57 17.23 2.14
N ILE A 161 13.75 17.80 2.23
CA ILE A 161 14.31 18.26 3.50
C ILE A 161 13.66 19.60 3.79
N TYR A 162 13.19 19.79 5.03
CA TYR A 162 12.57 21.03 5.47
C TYR A 162 13.45 22.24 5.11
N ARG A 163 12.84 23.23 4.45
CA ARG A 163 13.51 24.46 4.07
C ARG A 163 12.53 25.62 4.22
N GLU A 164 12.96 26.66 4.91
CA GLU A 164 12.21 27.90 4.98
C GLU A 164 12.60 28.81 3.82
N ASN A 165 11.61 29.45 3.20
CA ASN A 165 11.83 30.49 2.22
C ASN A 165 11.08 31.74 2.65
N LYS A 166 11.79 32.86 2.87
CA LYS A 166 11.21 34.14 3.32
C LYS A 166 10.32 33.99 4.57
N GLY A 167 10.71 33.14 5.52
CA GLY A 167 9.96 32.88 6.76
C GLY A 167 8.75 31.94 6.61
N PHE A 168 8.51 31.39 5.41
CA PHE A 168 7.46 30.38 5.20
C PHE A 168 8.04 28.96 5.20
N PRO A 169 7.52 28.05 6.01
CA PRO A 169 7.93 26.65 6.02
C PRO A 169 7.45 25.90 4.77
N LEU A 170 8.38 25.24 4.06
CA LEU A 170 8.04 24.29 3.00
C LEU A 170 8.12 22.87 3.56
N TYR A 171 7.02 22.13 3.39
CA TYR A 171 6.83 20.80 3.99
C TYR A 171 7.02 19.65 3.00
N SER A 172 6.90 19.91 1.70
CA SER A 172 7.05 18.89 0.65
C SER A 172 7.46 19.52 -0.68
N ARG A 173 8.00 18.71 -1.61
CA ARG A 173 8.30 19.13 -2.99
C ARG A 173 7.03 19.56 -3.73
N LEU A 174 5.92 18.89 -3.47
CA LEU A 174 4.61 19.29 -3.98
C LEU A 174 4.21 20.68 -3.45
N HIS A 175 4.41 20.96 -2.16
CA HIS A 175 4.13 22.28 -1.59
C HIS A 175 5.07 23.35 -2.19
N LYS A 176 6.35 23.03 -2.40
CA LYS A 176 7.30 23.93 -3.08
C LYS A 176 6.87 24.24 -4.53
N TRP A 177 6.50 23.22 -5.30
CA TRP A 177 6.00 23.36 -6.68
C TRP A 177 4.70 24.18 -6.72
N ALA A 178 3.75 23.88 -5.84
CA ALA A 178 2.47 24.59 -5.77
C ALA A 178 2.61 26.07 -5.39
N LYS A 179 3.66 26.43 -4.63
CA LYS A 179 3.97 27.83 -4.29
C LYS A 179 4.72 28.58 -5.39
N GLY A 180 5.08 27.93 -6.50
CA GLY A 180 5.79 28.57 -7.62
C GLY A 180 7.15 29.14 -7.22
N VAL A 181 7.76 28.62 -6.15
CA VAL A 181 9.09 29.04 -5.72
C VAL A 181 10.11 28.41 -6.64
N GLU A 182 10.30 29.03 -7.81
CA GLU A 182 11.49 28.79 -8.62
C GLU A 182 12.72 29.05 -7.75
N GLY A 183 13.62 28.07 -7.72
CA GLY A 183 14.88 28.22 -7.03
C GLY A 183 15.65 29.35 -7.70
N ASN A 184 15.78 30.50 -7.05
CA ASN A 184 16.85 31.44 -7.34
C ASN A 184 18.17 30.85 -6.80
N GLY A 185 18.60 29.75 -7.40
CA GLY A 185 19.81 29.01 -7.07
C GLY A 185 20.16 28.09 -8.25
N PRO A 186 21.43 28.04 -8.67
CA PRO A 186 21.85 27.42 -9.91
C PRO A 186 21.50 25.92 -9.93
N SER A 187 21.23 25.40 -11.13
CA SER A 187 21.01 23.98 -11.42
C SER A 187 21.94 23.08 -10.58
N PRO A 188 21.42 22.05 -9.89
CA PRO A 188 22.22 21.18 -9.02
C PRO A 188 22.98 20.09 -9.80
N GLU A 189 23.49 20.42 -10.98
CA GLU A 189 24.43 19.56 -11.71
C GLU A 189 25.83 20.21 -11.84
N GLY A 190 25.98 21.50 -11.51
CA GLY A 190 27.28 22.20 -11.59
C GLY A 190 28.03 22.37 -10.26
N ASN A 191 27.33 22.41 -9.12
CA ASN A 191 27.94 22.83 -7.84
C ASN A 191 28.16 21.72 -6.81
N GLU A 192 27.72 20.48 -7.06
CA GLU A 192 28.04 19.35 -6.17
C GLU A 192 29.46 18.80 -6.37
N MET A 193 30.17 19.19 -7.44
CA MET A 193 31.58 18.85 -7.64
C MET A 193 32.57 19.80 -6.94
N LEU A 194 32.13 20.99 -6.51
CA LEU A 194 33.04 22.03 -5.99
C LEU A 194 33.12 22.05 -4.45
N LEU A 195 32.17 21.42 -3.76
CA LEU A 195 32.16 21.32 -2.28
C LEU A 195 32.77 20.01 -1.74
N LEU A 196 33.17 19.08 -2.61
CA LEU A 196 33.88 17.85 -2.23
C LEU A 196 35.39 17.91 -2.56
N ALA A 197 35.87 19.05 -3.07
CA ALA A 197 37.26 19.25 -3.48
C ALA A 197 38.00 20.33 -2.67
N SER A 198 37.50 20.73 -1.50
CA SER A 198 38.18 21.65 -0.59
C SER A 198 38.19 21.15 0.85
#